data_AF-A0A5P9GQF8-F1
#
_entry.id   AF-A0A5P9GQF8-F1
#
_cell.length_a   1.000
_cell.length_b   1.000
_cell.length_c   1.000
_cell.angle_alpha   90.00
_cell.angle_beta   90.00
_cell.angle_gamma   90.00
#
_symmetry.space_group_name_H-M   'P 1'
#
loop_
_entity.id
_entity.type
_entity.pdbx_description
1 polymer ?
#
loop_
_entity_poly.entity_id
_entity_poly.type
_entity_poly.pdbx_seq_one_letter_code
_entity_poly.pdbx_strand_id
1 'polypeptide(L)' 'MSPQDNEVLAKQRYTIMNLVRIGSLGAVICGIAIARAVIDLPYALGVALAVGGLIGFFFGPRLLARRWKSGGDADE' A
#
# COMPACT_ATOMS: atom_id res chain seq x y z
N MET A 1 -0.10 26.68 12.06
CA MET A 1 0.66 25.72 11.23
C MET A 1 1.56 26.51 10.30
N SER A 2 2.87 26.37 10.45
CA SER A 2 3.82 27.10 9.61
C SER A 2 3.82 26.51 8.18
N PRO A 3 4.22 27.29 7.14
CA PRO A 3 4.37 26.76 5.78
C PRO A 3 5.26 25.51 5.70
N GLN A 4 6.27 25.42 6.58
CA GLN A 4 7.20 24.29 6.68
C GLN A 4 6.50 23.02 7.19
N ASP A 5 5.59 23.14 8.17
CA ASP A 5 4.84 21.99 8.71
C ASP A 5 3.95 21.34 7.64
N ASN A 6 3.33 22.16 6.78
CA ASN A 6 2.50 21.70 5.67
C ASN A 6 3.32 20.92 4.63
N GLU A 7 4.53 21.38 4.33
CA GLU A 7 5.43 20.73 3.38
C GLU A 7 5.91 19.36 3.90
N VAL A 8 6.25 19.28 5.19
CA VAL A 8 6.66 18.01 5.83
C VAL A 8 5.54 16.99 5.76
N LEU A 9 4.30 17.38 6.10
CA LEU A 9 3.14 16.48 6.03
C LEU A 9 2.81 16.06 4.59
N ALA A 10 2.90 16.97 3.62
CA ALA A 10 2.68 16.65 2.22
C ALA A 10 3.69 15.61 1.72
N LYS A 11 4.99 15.79 2.05
CA LYS A 11 6.05 14.83 1.73
C LYS A 11 5.82 13.49 2.41
N GLN A 12 5.45 13.48 3.68
CA GLN A 12 5.18 12.24 4.42
C GLN A 12 4.03 11.46 3.78
N ARG A 13 2.89 12.11 3.49
CA ARG A 13 1.74 11.48 2.83
C ARG A 13 2.12 10.94 1.45
N TYR A 14 2.86 11.70 0.66
CA TYR A 14 3.36 11.27 -0.65
C TYR A 14 4.22 9.99 -0.53
N THR A 15 5.21 10.01 0.37
CA THR A 15 6.11 8.86 0.60
C THR A 15 5.33 7.62 1.01
N ILE A 16 4.40 7.73 1.97
CA ILE A 16 3.58 6.60 2.41
C ILE A 16 2.75 6.07 1.23
N MET A 17 2.12 6.94 0.45
CA MET A 17 1.31 6.53 -0.70
C MET A 17 2.13 5.76 -1.73
N ASN A 18 3.36 6.19 -1.97
CA ASN A 18 4.27 5.54 -2.90
C ASN A 18 4.74 4.18 -2.38
N LEU A 19 5.09 4.10 -1.09
CA LEU A 19 5.46 2.84 -0.44
C LEU A 19 4.34 1.80 -0.53
N VAL A 20 3.09 2.21 -0.30
CA VAL A 20 1.93 1.31 -0.44
C VAL A 20 1.81 0.79 -1.87
N ARG A 21 1.95 1.64 -2.89
CA ARG A 21 1.87 1.20 -4.28
C ARG A 21 3.01 0.25 -4.66
N ILE A 22 4.24 0.60 -4.33
CA ILE A 22 5.42 -0.21 -4.66
C ILE A 22 5.36 -1.55 -3.92
N GLY A 23 5.03 -1.54 -2.63
CA GLY A 23 4.87 -2.76 -1.85
C GLY A 23 3.75 -3.66 -2.38
N SER A 24 2.61 -3.06 -2.77
CA SER A 24 1.50 -3.80 -3.37
C SER A 24 1.86 -4.40 -4.73
N LEU A 25 2.56 -3.63 -5.58
CA LEU A 25 3.06 -4.13 -6.87
C LEU A 25 4.09 -5.25 -6.68
N GLY A 26 4.99 -5.12 -5.71
CA GLY A 26 5.93 -6.17 -5.33
C GLY A 26 5.20 -7.45 -4.89
N ALA A 27 4.17 -7.33 -4.06
CA ALA A 27 3.33 -8.47 -3.66
C ALA A 27 2.64 -9.14 -4.86
N VAL A 28 2.14 -8.36 -5.83
CA VAL A 28 1.58 -8.91 -7.08
C VAL A 28 2.62 -9.73 -7.84
N ILE A 29 3.80 -9.16 -8.07
CA ILE A 29 4.89 -9.81 -8.81
C ILE A 29 5.35 -11.09 -8.09
N CYS A 30 5.55 -11.03 -6.78
CA CYS A 30 5.92 -12.19 -5.97
C CYS A 30 4.84 -13.29 -6.01
N GLY A 31 3.56 -12.89 -5.91
CA GLY A 31 2.45 -13.83 -5.97
C GLY A 31 2.36 -14.53 -7.32
N ILE A 32 2.57 -13.80 -8.41
CA ILE A 32 2.65 -14.36 -9.77
C ILE A 32 3.85 -15.30 -9.91
N ALA A 33 5.02 -14.94 -9.36
CA ALA A 33 6.20 -15.79 -9.41
C ALA A 33 5.97 -17.15 -8.70
N ILE A 34 5.30 -17.15 -7.55
CA ILE A 34 4.89 -18.38 -6.86
C ILE A 34 3.86 -19.16 -7.69
N ALA A 35 2.83 -18.48 -8.20
CA ALA A 35 1.78 -19.12 -9.00
C ALA A 35 2.29 -19.74 -10.32
N ARG A 36 3.44 -19.25 -10.81
CA ARG A 36 4.15 -19.75 -12.00
C ARG A 36 5.22 -20.80 -11.66
N ALA A 37 5.32 -21.23 -10.40
CA ALA A 37 6.33 -22.15 -9.90
C ALA A 37 7.79 -21.69 -10.13
N VAL A 38 8.02 -20.37 -10.26
CA VAL A 38 9.37 -19.79 -10.25
C VAL A 38 9.96 -19.87 -8.83
N ILE A 39 9.08 -19.79 -7.84
CA ILE A 39 9.38 -20.00 -6.43
C ILE A 39 8.52 -21.19 -5.97
N ASP A 40 9.17 -22.22 -5.41
CA ASP A 40 8.51 -23.48 -5.03
C ASP A 40 7.76 -23.32 -3.69
N LEU A 41 6.63 -22.60 -3.73
CA LEU A 41 5.72 -22.39 -2.62
C LEU A 41 4.28 -22.79 -3.00
N PRO A 42 3.38 -22.97 -2.02
CA PRO A 42 2.00 -23.36 -2.29
C PRO A 42 1.29 -22.40 -3.25
N TYR A 43 0.67 -22.94 -4.30
CA TYR A 43 -0.07 -22.16 -5.29
C TYR A 43 -1.10 -21.21 -4.66
N ALA A 44 -1.84 -21.70 -3.66
CA ALA A 44 -2.83 -20.90 -2.93
C ALA A 44 -2.22 -19.65 -2.29
N LEU A 45 -1.00 -19.74 -1.77
CA LEU A 45 -0.28 -18.59 -1.21
C LEU A 45 0.09 -17.60 -2.31
N GLY A 46 0.58 -18.08 -3.45
CA GLY A 46 0.89 -17.23 -4.61
C GLY A 46 -0.32 -16.45 -5.10
N VAL A 47 -1.46 -17.14 -5.25
CA VAL A 47 -2.73 -16.49 -5.63
C VAL A 47 -3.19 -15.50 -4.58
N ALA A 48 -3.18 -15.85 -3.30
CA ALA A 48 -3.59 -14.96 -2.22
C ALA A 48 -2.71 -13.70 -2.17
N LEU A 49 -1.40 -13.85 -2.36
CA LEU A 49 -0.46 -12.73 -2.38
C LEU A 49 -0.66 -11.85 -3.62
N ALA A 50 -0.90 -12.46 -4.79
CA ALA A 50 -1.16 -11.72 -6.02
C ALA A 50 -2.46 -10.91 -5.94
N VAL A 51 -3.55 -11.56 -5.51
CA VAL A 51 -4.86 -10.92 -5.36
C VAL A 51 -4.83 -9.88 -4.23
N GLY A 52 -4.21 -10.20 -3.10
CA GLY A 52 -4.04 -9.28 -1.98
C GLY A 52 -3.22 -8.05 -2.35
N GLY A 53 -2.11 -8.24 -3.08
CA GLY A 53 -1.31 -7.16 -3.64
C GLY A 53 -2.12 -6.29 -4.62
N LEU A 54 -2.94 -6.91 -5.47
CA LEU A 54 -3.78 -6.17 -6.42
C LEU A 54 -4.82 -5.31 -5.69
N ILE A 55 -5.50 -5.90 -4.69
CA ILE A 55 -6.45 -5.17 -3.84
C ILE A 55 -5.73 -4.03 -3.10
N GLY A 56 -4.56 -4.29 -2.52
CA GLY A 56 -3.73 -3.29 -1.86
C GLY A 56 -3.32 -2.14 -2.79
N PHE A 57 -3.01 -2.44 -4.05
CA PHE A 57 -2.61 -1.44 -5.04
C PHE A 57 -3.76 -0.49 -5.39
N PHE A 58 -4.96 -1.03 -5.63
CA PHE A 58 -6.14 -0.24 -6.02
C PHE A 58 -6.82 0.44 -4.82
N PHE A 59 -6.95 -0.25 -3.70
CA PHE A 59 -7.72 0.22 -2.54
C PHE A 59 -6.86 0.80 -1.42
N GLY A 60 -5.60 0.38 -1.27
CA GLY A 60 -4.69 0.84 -0.22
C GLY A 60 -4.52 2.37 -0.20
N PRO A 61 -4.20 3.04 -1.32
CA PRO A 61 -4.09 4.50 -1.38
C PRO A 61 -5.38 5.21 -0.98
N ARG A 62 -6.52 4.67 -1.41
CA ARG A 62 -7.85 5.24 -1.14
C ARG A 62 -8.24 5.09 0.33
N LEU A 63 -7.91 3.96 0.96
CA LEU A 63 -8.11 3.72 2.39
C LEU A 63 -7.22 4.64 3.23
N LEU A 64 -5.95 4.82 2.85
CA LEU A 64 -5.03 5.74 3.53
C LEU A 64 -5.51 7.19 3.46
N ALA A 65 -5.94 7.63 2.28
CA ALA A 65 -6.51 8.96 2.11
C ALA A 65 -7.76 9.18 2.99
N ARG A 66 -8.64 8.17 3.10
CA ARG A 66 -9.79 8.23 4.03
C ARG A 66 -9.33 8.31 5.48
N ARG A 67 -8.32 7.54 5.88
CA ARG A 67 -7.82 7.52 7.26
C ARG A 67 -7.21 8.84 7.68
N TRP A 68 -6.46 9.51 6.81
CA TRP A 68 -5.90 10.84 7.10
C TRP A 68 -6.97 11.93 7.19
N LYS A 69 -8.12 11.76 6.53
CA LYS A 69 -9.27 12.65 6.70
C LYS A 69 -10.01 12.40 8.02
N SER A 70 -9.96 11.18 8.54
CA SER A 70 -10.70 10.76 9.76
C SER A 70 -9.89 10.92 11.04
N GLY A 71 -8.56 10.87 10.95
CA GLY A 71 -7.65 11.06 12.10
C GLY A 71 -7.32 12.53 12.41
N GLY A 72 -7.99 13.49 11.75
CA GLY A 72 -7.87 14.91 12.09
C GLY A 72 -8.75 15.34 13.26
N ASP A 73 -9.66 14.47 13.73
CA ASP A 73 -10.68 14.77 14.74
C ASP A 73 -10.45 14.04 16.08
N ALA A 74 -9.29 13.40 16.27
CA ALA A 74 -9.02 12.54 17.45
C ALA A 74 -8.05 13.13 18.48
N ASP A 75 -7.63 14.39 18.30
CA ASP A 75 -6.77 15.13 19.22
C ASP A 75 -7.44 16.45 19.67
N GLU A 76 -8.74 16.43 19.98
CA GLU A 76 -9.46 17.53 20.66
C GLU A 76 -9.93 17.09 22.05
#